data_AF-A0A945GBM2-F1
#
_entry.id   AF-A0A945GBM2-F1
#
_cell.length_a   1.000
_cell.length_b   1.000
_cell.length_c   1.000
_cell.angle_alpha   90.00
_cell.angle_beta   90.00
_cell.angle_gamma   90.00
#
_symmetry.space_group_name_H-M   'P 1'
#
loop_
_entity.id
_entity.type
_entity.pdbx_description
1 polymer ?
#
loop_
_entity_poly.entity_id
_entity_poly.type
_entity_poly.pdbx_seq_one_letter_code
_entity_poly.pdbx_strand_id
1 'polypeptide(L)'
;MKKAILFFIFMLSPLSIFAQESMVHIIPPPNPSAAYCEELGYKITIKKTPEGELGICNFSDTEQAPAWSFLRGEEAQEHSYCAKVGYEMKLIDDPAKCGATYKPGHGCLACILEDGSEVEAGNLLKIEKARRLTNPCNNDGKCLTPETPQNCPQDCTVAKQEIPKDNAKNIVLAIMAISGIIVIILTSYYFLRKKENNDI
;
A
#
# COMPACT_ATOMS: atom_id res chain seq x y z
N MET A 1 67.72 -4.39 -33.10
CA MET A 1 66.48 -3.61 -33.23
C MET A 1 65.36 -4.59 -33.65
N LYS A 2 64.87 -5.58 -32.90
CA LYS A 2 64.46 -5.70 -31.49
C LYS A 2 63.61 -4.52 -31.02
N LYS A 3 62.31 -4.80 -30.81
CA LYS A 3 61.26 -3.99 -30.16
C LYS A 3 60.56 -2.97 -31.07
N ALA A 4 59.47 -3.36 -31.74
CA ALA A 4 58.39 -2.41 -32.08
C ALA A 4 57.08 -3.05 -32.59
N ILE A 5 57.10 -4.26 -33.20
CA ILE A 5 55.92 -4.73 -33.98
C ILE A 5 55.24 -5.95 -33.34
N LEU A 6 55.15 -6.00 -32.01
CA LEU A 6 54.44 -7.10 -31.33
C LEU A 6 53.58 -6.62 -30.14
N PHE A 7 53.09 -5.38 -30.18
CA PHE A 7 52.34 -4.78 -29.08
C PHE A 7 51.07 -4.02 -29.49
N PHE A 8 50.51 -4.31 -30.67
CA PHE A 8 49.30 -3.60 -31.16
C PHE A 8 48.08 -4.48 -31.46
N ILE A 9 48.08 -5.75 -31.02
CA ILE A 9 46.92 -6.65 -31.22
C ILE A 9 46.27 -7.07 -29.88
N PHE A 10 46.81 -6.67 -28.73
CA PHE A 10 46.32 -7.13 -27.42
C PHE A 10 45.68 -6.05 -26.53
N MET A 11 45.32 -4.89 -27.10
CA MET A 11 44.75 -3.75 -26.35
C MET A 11 43.49 -3.15 -26.98
N LEU A 12 42.66 -3.99 -27.63
CA LEU A 12 41.34 -3.60 -28.15
C LEU A 12 40.22 -4.62 -27.84
N SER A 13 40.39 -5.43 -26.80
CA SER A 13 39.26 -6.18 -26.23
C SER A 13 39.45 -6.40 -24.73
N PRO A 14 38.95 -5.48 -23.90
CA PRO A 14 38.56 -5.86 -22.56
C PRO A 14 37.15 -5.33 -22.28
N LEU A 15 36.14 -5.75 -23.04
CA LEU A 15 34.75 -5.44 -22.69
C LEU A 15 33.77 -6.46 -23.27
N SER A 16 34.10 -7.75 -23.17
CA SER A 16 33.05 -8.73 -22.91
C SER A 16 32.66 -8.60 -21.43
N ILE A 17 32.10 -7.43 -21.06
CA ILE A 17 31.16 -7.38 -19.95
C ILE A 17 30.08 -8.36 -20.40
N PHE A 18 29.97 -9.47 -19.69
CA PHE A 18 28.76 -10.27 -19.71
C PHE A 18 27.62 -9.29 -19.48
N ALA A 19 26.93 -8.90 -20.55
CA ALA A 19 25.60 -8.33 -20.46
C ALA A 19 24.76 -9.45 -19.86
N GLN A 20 24.73 -9.49 -18.53
CA GLN A 20 23.76 -10.29 -17.81
C GLN A 20 22.43 -9.66 -18.17
N GLU A 21 21.78 -10.24 -19.19
CA GLU A 21 20.36 -10.04 -19.41
C GLU A 21 19.70 -10.37 -18.08
N SER A 22 19.29 -9.32 -17.37
CA SER A 22 18.31 -9.43 -16.32
C SER A 22 17.09 -10.04 -16.98
N MET A 23 16.94 -11.37 -16.87
CA MET A 23 15.67 -12.02 -17.09
C MET A 23 14.73 -11.44 -16.04
N VAL A 24 14.05 -10.34 -16.40
CA VAL A 24 12.82 -9.94 -15.73
C VAL A 24 11.92 -11.13 -15.94
N HIS A 25 11.76 -11.94 -14.90
CA HIS A 25 10.80 -13.03 -14.92
C HIS A 25 9.42 -12.35 -15.04
N ILE A 26 8.88 -12.32 -16.25
CA ILE A 26 7.50 -11.88 -16.50
C ILE A 26 6.64 -12.99 -15.91
N ILE A 27 6.36 -12.91 -14.62
CA ILE A 27 5.35 -13.75 -13.97
C ILE A 27 4.02 -13.25 -14.53
N PRO A 28 3.27 -14.06 -15.30
CA PRO A 28 1.97 -13.63 -15.81
C PRO A 28 1.10 -13.22 -14.63
N PRO A 29 0.28 -12.15 -14.76
CA PRO A 29 -0.62 -11.75 -13.69
C PRO A 29 -1.50 -12.96 -13.32
N PRO A 30 -1.74 -13.19 -12.02
CA PRO A 30 -2.54 -14.32 -11.59
C PRO A 30 -3.94 -14.22 -12.21
N ASN A 31 -4.52 -15.37 -12.57
CA ASN A 31 -5.89 -15.42 -13.06
C ASN A 31 -6.81 -14.75 -12.02
N PRO A 32 -7.60 -13.73 -12.39
CA PRO A 32 -8.34 -12.92 -11.42
C PRO A 32 -9.36 -13.74 -10.62
N SER A 33 -9.96 -14.78 -11.22
CA SER A 33 -10.90 -15.66 -10.52
C SER A 33 -10.21 -16.57 -9.49
N ALA A 34 -9.01 -17.06 -9.82
CA ALA A 34 -8.20 -17.85 -8.89
C ALA A 34 -7.68 -16.97 -7.75
N ALA A 35 -7.16 -15.78 -8.08
CA ALA A 35 -6.70 -14.80 -7.10
C ALA A 35 -7.83 -14.44 -6.12
N TYR A 36 -9.03 -14.10 -6.61
CA TYR A 36 -10.16 -13.77 -5.73
C TYR A 36 -10.54 -14.92 -4.79
N CYS A 37 -10.56 -16.16 -5.29
CA CYS A 37 -10.80 -17.35 -4.48
C CYS A 37 -9.76 -17.48 -3.34
N GLU A 38 -8.47 -17.43 -3.69
CA GLU A 38 -7.38 -17.59 -2.74
C GLU A 38 -7.28 -16.43 -1.75
N GLU A 39 -7.54 -15.20 -2.19
CA GLU A 39 -7.52 -14.01 -1.35
C GLU A 39 -8.63 -13.99 -0.29
N LEU A 40 -9.73 -14.71 -0.54
CA LEU A 40 -10.79 -14.94 0.46
C LEU A 40 -10.48 -16.10 1.42
N GLY A 41 -9.34 -16.75 1.25
CA GLY A 41 -8.87 -17.87 2.06
C GLY A 41 -9.36 -19.25 1.59
N TYR A 42 -9.93 -19.33 0.39
CA TYR A 42 -10.43 -20.59 -0.17
C TYR A 42 -9.37 -21.30 -1.02
N LYS A 43 -9.61 -22.57 -1.33
CA LYS A 43 -8.68 -23.38 -2.15
C LYS A 43 -9.13 -23.42 -3.59
N ILE A 44 -8.23 -23.12 -4.53
CA ILE A 44 -8.47 -23.33 -5.95
C ILE A 44 -8.10 -24.76 -6.37
N THR A 45 -8.89 -25.38 -7.24
CA THR A 45 -8.55 -26.65 -7.92
C THR A 45 -8.80 -26.52 -9.41
N ILE A 46 -7.94 -27.13 -10.23
CA ILE A 46 -8.10 -27.12 -11.68
C ILE A 46 -8.65 -28.46 -12.14
N LYS A 47 -9.78 -28.41 -12.84
CA LYS A 47 -10.40 -29.58 -13.48
C LYS A 47 -10.21 -29.50 -14.98
N LYS A 48 -9.69 -30.57 -15.59
CA LYS A 48 -9.65 -30.70 -17.05
C LYS A 48 -11.03 -31.08 -17.57
N THR A 49 -11.53 -30.34 -18.56
CA THR A 49 -12.77 -30.59 -19.27
C THR A 49 -12.49 -30.69 -20.78
N PRO A 50 -13.43 -31.21 -21.59
CA PRO A 50 -13.28 -31.21 -23.05
C PRO A 50 -13.06 -29.80 -23.65
N GLU A 51 -13.56 -28.77 -22.96
CA GLU A 51 -13.49 -27.36 -23.37
C GLU A 51 -12.22 -26.65 -22.86
N GLY A 52 -11.43 -27.29 -22.01
CA GLY A 52 -10.18 -26.74 -21.48
C GLY A 52 -10.00 -26.95 -19.98
N GLU A 53 -9.32 -26.01 -19.32
CA GLU A 53 -9.14 -26.02 -17.87
C GLU A 53 -10.20 -25.16 -17.19
N LEU A 54 -10.90 -25.75 -16.22
CA LEU A 54 -11.88 -25.07 -15.38
C LEU A 54 -11.35 -24.92 -13.96
N GLY A 55 -11.23 -23.68 -13.50
CA GLY A 55 -10.93 -23.39 -12.09
C GLY A 55 -12.16 -23.55 -11.21
N ILE A 56 -12.02 -24.26 -10.10
CA ILE A 56 -13.05 -24.51 -9.09
C ILE A 56 -12.58 -23.90 -7.77
N CYS A 57 -13.37 -23.00 -7.19
CA CYS A 57 -13.14 -22.46 -5.87
C CYS A 57 -13.85 -23.33 -4.83
N ASN A 58 -13.11 -23.85 -3.85
CA ASN A 58 -13.62 -24.73 -2.81
C ASN A 58 -13.76 -23.95 -1.49
N PHE A 59 -15.00 -23.73 -1.06
CA PHE A 59 -15.34 -23.02 0.16
C PHE A 59 -15.24 -23.94 1.39
N SER A 60 -15.59 -25.21 1.21
CA SER A 60 -15.43 -26.30 2.18
C SER A 60 -15.21 -27.63 1.44
N ASP A 61 -15.12 -28.75 2.18
CA ASP A 61 -14.98 -30.08 1.56
C ASP A 61 -16.21 -30.50 0.74
N THR A 62 -17.37 -29.88 0.99
CA THR A 62 -18.65 -30.22 0.33
C THR A 62 -19.21 -29.09 -0.53
N GLU A 63 -18.60 -27.91 -0.52
CA GLU A 63 -19.15 -26.71 -1.13
C GLU A 63 -18.11 -26.02 -2.02
N GLN A 64 -18.47 -25.83 -3.28
CA GLN A 64 -17.58 -25.33 -4.33
C GLN A 64 -18.37 -24.71 -5.47
N ALA A 65 -17.74 -23.82 -6.23
CA ALA A 65 -18.32 -23.22 -7.44
C ALA A 65 -17.25 -22.98 -8.53
N PRO A 66 -17.62 -22.87 -9.81
CA PRO A 66 -16.71 -22.40 -10.86
C PRO A 66 -16.14 -21.03 -10.49
N ALA A 67 -14.82 -20.89 -10.46
CA ALA A 67 -14.17 -19.70 -9.88
C ALA A 67 -14.58 -18.40 -10.58
N TRP A 68 -14.79 -18.44 -11.90
CA TRP A 68 -15.25 -17.30 -12.68
C TRP A 68 -16.70 -16.91 -12.39
N SER A 69 -17.58 -17.90 -12.17
CA SER A 69 -18.97 -17.66 -11.80
C SER A 69 -19.07 -17.11 -10.37
N PHE A 70 -18.24 -17.61 -9.46
CA PHE A 70 -18.10 -17.06 -8.12
C PHE A 70 -17.57 -15.62 -8.12
N LEU A 71 -16.51 -15.30 -8.87
CA LEU A 71 -15.98 -13.94 -8.98
C LEU A 71 -17.04 -12.93 -9.49
N ARG A 72 -17.86 -13.35 -10.46
CA ARG A 72 -18.94 -12.51 -10.99
C ARG A 72 -20.20 -12.50 -10.11
N GLY A 73 -20.25 -13.30 -9.05
CA GLY A 73 -21.41 -13.43 -8.16
C GLY A 73 -22.60 -14.17 -8.79
N GLU A 74 -22.38 -14.95 -9.84
CA GLU A 74 -23.42 -15.80 -10.45
C GLU A 74 -23.79 -16.98 -9.54
N GLU A 75 -22.82 -17.44 -8.75
CA GLU A 75 -22.93 -18.57 -7.85
C GLU A 75 -22.22 -18.26 -6.52
N ALA A 76 -22.68 -18.90 -5.43
CA ALA A 76 -22.07 -18.87 -4.11
C ALA A 76 -21.85 -17.44 -3.53
N GLN A 77 -22.85 -16.57 -3.67
CA GLN A 77 -22.79 -15.16 -3.25
C GLN A 77 -22.55 -15.01 -1.74
N GLU A 78 -23.04 -15.96 -0.94
CA GLU A 78 -22.84 -16.06 0.51
C GLU A 78 -21.37 -16.22 0.91
N HIS A 79 -20.51 -16.69 0.01
CA HIS A 79 -19.07 -16.81 0.22
C HIS A 79 -18.27 -15.62 -0.30
N SER A 80 -18.94 -14.68 -0.97
CA SER A 80 -18.31 -13.51 -1.58
C SER A 80 -17.69 -12.56 -0.56
N TYR A 81 -16.82 -11.66 -1.03
CA TYR A 81 -16.26 -10.62 -0.17
C TYR A 81 -17.35 -9.77 0.49
N CYS A 82 -18.36 -9.33 -0.28
CA CYS A 82 -19.46 -8.49 0.24
C CYS A 82 -20.18 -9.19 1.41
N ALA A 83 -20.50 -10.48 1.27
CA ALA A 83 -21.13 -11.26 2.31
C ALA A 83 -20.25 -11.40 3.57
N LYS A 84 -18.94 -11.65 3.41
CA LYS A 84 -18.00 -11.75 4.54
C LYS A 84 -17.90 -10.47 5.37
N VAL A 85 -18.01 -9.31 4.74
CA VAL A 85 -17.91 -8.00 5.41
C VAL A 85 -19.27 -7.41 5.78
N GLY A 86 -20.38 -8.04 5.36
CA GLY A 86 -21.74 -7.62 5.69
C GLY A 86 -22.29 -6.49 4.81
N TYR A 87 -21.72 -6.28 3.62
CA TYR A 87 -22.29 -5.33 2.65
C TYR A 87 -23.45 -5.95 1.88
N GLU A 88 -24.44 -5.11 1.56
CA GLU A 88 -25.41 -5.45 0.53
C GLU A 88 -24.68 -5.64 -0.81
N MET A 89 -25.19 -6.52 -1.66
CA MET A 89 -24.55 -6.88 -2.91
C MET A 89 -25.54 -6.89 -4.07
N LYS A 90 -25.04 -6.59 -5.26
CA LYS A 90 -25.83 -6.46 -6.47
C LYS A 90 -25.05 -6.96 -7.67
N LEU A 91 -25.74 -7.67 -8.57
CA LEU A 91 -25.22 -8.00 -9.89
C LEU A 91 -25.45 -6.82 -10.84
N ILE A 92 -24.37 -6.35 -11.45
CA ILE A 92 -24.38 -5.19 -12.34
C ILE A 92 -23.90 -5.65 -13.72
N ASP A 93 -24.69 -5.37 -14.76
CA ASP A 93 -24.32 -5.59 -16.15
C ASP A 93 -23.93 -4.25 -16.80
N ASP A 94 -22.84 -3.66 -16.31
CA ASP A 94 -22.30 -2.38 -16.80
C ASP A 94 -20.78 -2.49 -16.98
N PRO A 95 -20.27 -2.45 -18.22
CA PRO A 95 -18.84 -2.57 -18.49
C PRO A 95 -18.00 -1.46 -17.84
N ALA A 96 -18.56 -0.26 -17.66
CA ALA A 96 -17.84 0.85 -17.05
C ALA A 96 -17.61 0.62 -15.54
N LYS A 97 -18.51 -0.12 -14.88
CA LYS A 97 -18.40 -0.47 -13.45
C LYS A 97 -17.61 -1.76 -13.23
N CYS A 98 -17.76 -2.74 -14.12
CA CYS A 98 -17.20 -4.07 -13.95
C CYS A 98 -15.76 -4.23 -14.45
N GLY A 99 -15.29 -3.35 -15.34
CA GLY A 99 -13.90 -3.37 -15.81
C GLY A 99 -13.45 -4.73 -16.34
N ALA A 100 -12.40 -5.31 -15.75
CA ALA A 100 -11.78 -6.55 -16.22
C ALA A 100 -12.59 -7.84 -15.90
N THR A 101 -13.58 -7.76 -15.01
CA THR A 101 -14.44 -8.92 -14.66
C THR A 101 -15.70 -8.99 -15.52
N TYR A 102 -15.99 -7.93 -16.28
CA TYR A 102 -17.16 -7.83 -17.13
C TYR A 102 -17.21 -8.93 -18.19
N LYS A 103 -18.33 -9.62 -18.24
CA LYS A 103 -18.71 -10.49 -19.36
C LYS A 103 -20.12 -10.12 -19.80
N PRO A 104 -20.36 -9.85 -21.10
CA PRO A 104 -21.70 -9.50 -21.59
C PRO A 104 -22.75 -10.54 -21.18
N GLY A 105 -23.87 -10.08 -20.60
CA GLY A 105 -24.97 -10.94 -20.14
C GLY A 105 -24.72 -11.66 -18.82
N HIS A 106 -23.58 -11.41 -18.19
CA HIS A 106 -23.13 -12.02 -16.93
C HIS A 106 -22.74 -10.96 -15.89
N GLY A 107 -22.28 -9.78 -16.33
CA GLY A 107 -21.98 -8.65 -15.45
C GLY A 107 -20.84 -8.90 -14.48
N CYS A 108 -20.92 -8.29 -13.30
CA CYS A 108 -20.05 -8.51 -12.15
C CYS A 108 -20.81 -8.32 -10.83
N LEU A 109 -20.21 -8.82 -9.75
CA LEU A 109 -20.69 -8.58 -8.40
C LEU A 109 -20.15 -7.25 -7.87
N ALA A 110 -21.03 -6.38 -7.40
CA ALA A 110 -20.67 -5.17 -6.69
C ALA A 110 -21.18 -5.21 -5.24
N CYS A 111 -20.37 -4.70 -4.32
CA CYS A 111 -20.79 -4.38 -2.97
C CYS A 111 -21.36 -2.96 -2.94
N ILE A 112 -22.44 -2.76 -2.19
CA ILE A 112 -23.01 -1.44 -1.91
C ILE A 112 -22.44 -0.97 -0.56
N LEU A 113 -21.67 0.11 -0.57
CA LEU A 113 -21.07 0.69 0.62
C LEU A 113 -22.11 1.54 1.39
N GLU A 114 -21.78 1.94 2.61
CA GLU A 114 -22.66 2.75 3.47
C GLU A 114 -23.05 4.11 2.87
N ASP A 115 -22.17 4.69 2.04
CA ASP A 115 -22.43 5.93 1.31
C ASP A 115 -23.27 5.73 0.03
N GLY A 116 -23.69 4.48 -0.24
CA GLY A 116 -24.48 4.08 -1.41
C GLY A 116 -23.65 3.86 -2.68
N SER A 117 -22.32 3.97 -2.62
CA SER A 117 -21.47 3.69 -3.77
C SER A 117 -21.42 2.18 -4.09
N GLU A 118 -21.39 1.86 -5.38
CA GLU A 118 -21.31 0.49 -5.89
C GLU A 118 -19.87 0.20 -6.33
N VAL A 119 -19.18 -0.74 -5.68
CA VAL A 119 -17.79 -1.11 -5.99
C VAL A 119 -17.70 -2.59 -6.30
N GLU A 120 -17.07 -2.96 -7.42
CA GLU A 120 -16.84 -4.37 -7.80
C GLU A 120 -16.13 -5.13 -6.66
N ALA A 121 -16.67 -6.29 -6.29
CA ALA A 121 -16.26 -7.03 -5.10
C ALA A 121 -14.78 -7.44 -5.10
N GLY A 122 -14.24 -7.88 -6.25
CA GLY A 122 -12.84 -8.24 -6.39
C GLY A 122 -11.91 -7.03 -6.28
N ASN A 123 -12.31 -5.88 -6.80
CA ASN A 123 -11.55 -4.64 -6.64
C ASN A 123 -11.60 -4.12 -5.21
N LEU A 124 -12.75 -4.19 -4.55
CA LEU A 124 -12.87 -3.78 -3.15
C LEU A 124 -11.98 -4.64 -2.24
N LEU A 125 -11.94 -5.96 -2.44
CA LEU A 125 -11.03 -6.85 -1.73
C LEU A 125 -9.56 -6.43 -1.90
N LYS A 126 -9.13 -6.12 -3.13
CA LYS A 126 -7.76 -5.65 -3.40
C LYS A 126 -7.46 -4.32 -2.72
N ILE A 127 -8.41 -3.37 -2.77
CA ILE A 127 -8.27 -2.06 -2.12
C ILE A 127 -8.13 -2.24 -0.62
N GLU A 128 -8.99 -3.05 0.01
CA GLU A 128 -8.95 -3.26 1.46
C GLU A 128 -7.71 -4.06 1.90
N LYS A 129 -7.25 -5.00 1.08
CA LYS A 129 -5.98 -5.69 1.31
C LYS A 129 -4.79 -4.73 1.19
N ALA A 130 -4.75 -3.89 0.16
CA ALA A 130 -3.71 -2.88 0.00
C ALA A 130 -3.74 -1.86 1.16
N ARG A 131 -4.93 -1.46 1.61
CA ARG A 131 -5.14 -0.62 2.78
C ARG A 131 -4.59 -1.30 4.03
N ARG A 132 -4.88 -2.58 4.28
CA ARG A 132 -4.31 -3.34 5.41
C ARG A 132 -2.80 -3.49 5.34
N LEU A 133 -2.23 -3.60 4.14
CA LEU A 133 -0.77 -3.71 3.98
C LEU A 133 -0.06 -2.36 4.20
N THR A 134 -0.66 -1.26 3.74
CA THR A 134 -0.07 0.08 3.82
C THR A 134 -0.38 0.80 5.14
N ASN A 135 -1.53 0.51 5.72
CA ASN A 135 -1.96 0.94 7.03
C ASN A 135 -2.53 -0.27 7.81
N PRO A 136 -1.65 -1.13 8.35
CA PRO A 136 -2.03 -2.29 9.18
C PRO A 136 -2.64 -1.90 10.54
N CYS A 137 -2.97 -0.62 10.75
CA CYS A 137 -3.66 -0.09 11.91
C CYS A 137 -4.81 0.78 11.41
N ASN A 138 -5.89 0.13 10.96
CA ASN A 138 -6.95 0.78 10.19
C ASN A 138 -8.11 1.28 11.07
N ASN A 139 -8.02 1.11 12.40
CA ASN A 139 -9.05 1.45 13.39
C ASN A 139 -10.42 0.84 13.08
N ASP A 140 -10.45 -0.33 12.44
CA ASP A 140 -11.65 -1.13 12.23
C ASP A 140 -12.02 -1.99 13.47
N GLY A 141 -11.11 -2.03 14.46
CA GLY A 141 -11.32 -2.68 15.75
C GLY A 141 -11.23 -4.21 15.69
N LYS A 142 -10.79 -4.78 14.55
CA LYS A 142 -10.68 -6.22 14.33
C LYS A 142 -9.23 -6.63 14.19
N CYS A 143 -8.67 -7.11 15.30
CA CYS A 143 -7.29 -7.57 15.38
C CYS A 143 -7.08 -8.94 14.69
N LEU A 144 -6.79 -8.96 13.38
CA LEU A 144 -6.48 -10.19 12.62
C LEU A 144 -5.32 -10.00 11.62
N THR A 145 -4.56 -11.07 11.36
CA THR A 145 -3.13 -11.01 11.01
C THR A 145 -2.73 -10.38 9.65
N PRO A 146 -1.60 -9.64 9.56
CA PRO A 146 -0.75 -9.18 10.68
C PRO A 146 -0.86 -7.65 10.91
N GLU A 147 -1.43 -7.25 12.05
CA GLU A 147 -1.48 -5.86 12.56
C GLU A 147 -0.59 -5.71 13.81
N THR A 148 0.22 -4.65 13.95
CA THR A 148 1.06 -4.37 15.16
C THR A 148 1.43 -2.88 15.25
N PRO A 149 1.56 -2.23 16.45
CA PRO A 149 2.81 -2.40 17.25
C PRO A 149 2.62 -2.96 18.65
N GLN A 150 1.39 -3.14 19.05
CA GLN A 150 1.00 -3.84 20.27
C GLN A 150 -0.07 -4.89 19.90
N ASN A 151 0.16 -5.50 18.72
CA ASN A 151 -0.69 -6.39 17.92
C ASN A 151 -2.21 -6.13 17.94
N CYS A 152 -2.56 -4.85 18.16
CA CYS A 152 -3.89 -4.23 18.25
C CYS A 152 -4.35 -3.92 19.69
N PRO A 153 -3.80 -2.92 20.44
CA PRO A 153 -4.41 -2.53 21.72
C PRO A 153 -5.80 -1.92 21.55
N GLN A 154 -6.02 -1.30 20.41
CA GLN A 154 -7.30 -0.75 19.95
C GLN A 154 -7.17 -0.38 18.44
N ASP A 155 -6.26 -1.05 17.71
CA ASP A 155 -6.06 -0.91 16.25
C ASP A 155 -5.66 0.49 15.68
N CYS A 156 -4.63 1.24 16.09
CA CYS A 156 -3.47 1.09 16.94
C CYS A 156 -3.06 2.51 17.40
N THR A 157 -3.58 3.00 18.52
CA THR A 157 -3.52 4.43 18.92
C THR A 157 -2.14 4.92 19.44
N VAL A 158 -1.75 6.21 19.44
CA VAL A 158 -2.43 7.48 19.12
C VAL A 158 -1.42 8.39 18.40
N ALA A 159 -1.91 9.22 17.48
CA ALA A 159 -1.24 10.35 16.83
C ALA A 159 0.07 10.82 17.50
N LYS A 160 1.21 10.53 16.86
CA LYS A 160 2.45 11.27 17.12
C LYS A 160 2.80 12.15 15.94
N GLN A 161 1.85 13.00 15.53
CA GLN A 161 2.14 14.14 14.66
C GLN A 161 1.18 15.31 14.93
N GLU A 162 1.19 15.88 16.14
CA GLU A 162 1.02 17.33 16.28
C GLU A 162 1.93 17.81 17.41
N ILE A 163 3.02 18.51 17.07
CA ILE A 163 3.58 19.48 18.01
C ILE A 163 2.49 20.55 18.16
N PRO A 164 1.91 20.77 19.36
CA PRO A 164 0.87 21.77 19.52
C PRO A 164 1.41 23.10 19.04
N LYS A 165 0.77 23.67 18.01
CA LYS A 165 1.19 24.91 17.32
C LYS A 165 1.31 26.11 18.28
N ASP A 166 0.74 26.00 19.48
CA ASP A 166 0.77 26.98 20.55
C ASP A 166 2.15 27.05 21.26
N ASN A 167 2.83 25.91 21.43
CA ASN A 167 4.13 25.87 22.11
C ASN A 167 5.24 26.53 21.28
N ALA A 168 5.13 26.51 19.94
CA ALA A 168 6.10 27.17 19.07
C ALA A 168 6.06 28.70 19.23
N LYS A 169 4.87 29.30 19.42
CA LYS A 169 4.74 30.75 19.61
C LYS A 169 5.34 31.19 20.94
N ASN A 170 5.10 30.43 22.01
CA ASN A 170 5.62 30.75 23.35
C ASN A 170 7.16 30.62 23.41
N ILE A 171 7.73 29.62 22.73
CA ILE A 171 9.19 29.46 22.62
C ILE A 171 9.81 30.62 21.82
N VAL A 172 9.22 30.99 20.69
CA VAL A 172 9.72 32.10 19.87
C VAL A 172 9.63 33.43 20.62
N LEU A 173 8.54 33.67 21.34
CA LEU A 173 8.37 34.88 22.15
C LEU A 173 9.40 34.95 23.29
N ALA A 174 9.68 33.83 23.95
CA ALA A 174 10.70 33.74 24.99
C ALA A 174 12.11 34.02 24.44
N ILE A 175 12.45 33.48 23.27
CA ILE A 175 13.76 33.72 22.62
C ILE A 175 13.92 35.20 22.26
N MET A 176 12.87 35.84 21.74
CA MET A 176 12.88 37.28 21.41
C MET A 176 13.02 38.16 22.66
N ALA A 177 12.39 37.78 23.77
CA ALA A 177 12.54 38.50 25.04
C ALA A 177 13.97 38.36 25.61
N ILE A 178 14.54 37.15 25.58
CA ILE A 178 15.89 36.89 26.09
C ILE A 178 16.94 37.62 25.25
N SER A 179 16.81 37.62 23.91
CA SER A 179 17.75 38.33 23.04
C SER A 179 17.72 39.85 23.29
N GLY A 180 16.53 40.42 23.50
CA GLY A 180 16.38 41.83 23.90
C GLY A 180 17.06 42.15 25.23
N ILE A 181 16.86 41.32 26.25
CA ILE A 181 17.48 41.49 27.57
C ILE A 181 19.02 41.41 27.45
N ILE A 182 19.55 40.47 26.68
CA ILE A 182 21.00 40.34 26.46
C ILE A 182 21.56 41.61 25.82
N VAL A 183 20.91 42.20 24.82
CA VAL A 183 21.36 43.44 24.19
C VAL A 183 21.36 44.60 25.20
N ILE A 184 20.35 44.70 26.06
CA ILE A 184 20.29 45.73 27.10
C ILE A 184 21.43 45.55 28.12
N ILE A 185 21.71 44.31 28.54
CA ILE A 185 22.81 44.02 29.46
C ILE A 185 24.15 44.38 28.81
N LEU A 186 24.38 43.96 27.56
CA LEU A 186 25.64 44.23 26.85
C LEU A 186 25.86 45.72 26.60
N THR A 187 24.81 46.45 26.24
CA THR A 187 24.91 47.91 26.04
C THR A 187 25.15 48.63 27.37
N SER A 188 24.44 48.25 28.44
CA SER A 188 24.67 48.80 29.78
C SER A 188 26.10 48.53 30.26
N TYR A 189 26.59 47.31 30.07
CA TYR A 189 27.98 46.94 30.38
C TYR A 189 28.99 47.76 29.56
N TYR A 190 28.74 47.95 28.26
CA TYR A 190 29.58 48.79 27.41
C TYR A 190 29.64 50.24 27.90
N PHE A 191 28.50 50.83 28.28
CA PHE A 191 28.45 52.20 28.79
C PHE A 191 29.15 52.34 30.15
N LEU A 192 28.97 51.38 31.06
CA LEU A 192 29.65 51.39 32.36
C LEU A 192 31.17 51.30 32.18
N ARG A 193 31.64 50.41 31.29
CA ARG A 193 33.07 50.28 30.99
C ARG A 193 33.64 51.51 30.28
N LYS A 194 32.88 52.13 29.38
CA LYS A 194 33.29 53.39 28.73
C LYS A 194 33.41 54.54 29.74
N LYS A 195 32.53 54.60 30.75
CA LYS A 195 32.61 55.58 31.83
C LYS A 195 33.89 55.38 32.66
N GLU A 196 34.18 54.14 33.08
CA GLU A 196 35.39 53.81 33.83
C GLU A 196 36.68 54.18 33.07
N ASN A 197 36.71 53.99 31.75
CA ASN A 197 37.86 54.39 30.92
C ASN A 197 37.98 55.91 30.65
N ASN A 198 36.91 56.69 30.88
CA ASN A 198 36.91 58.14 30.69
C ASN A 198 37.17 58.92 32.00
N ASP A 199 37.14 58.24 33.14
CA ASP A 199 37.45 58.77 34.46
C ASP A 199 38.93 58.53 34.88
N ILE A 200 39.80 58.13 33.91
CA ILE A 200 41.28 58.03 34.03
C ILE A 200 41.95 59.12 33.20
#